data_AF-A0A4R6K683-F1
#
_entry.id   AF-A0A4R6K683-F1
#
_cell.length_a   1.000
_cell.length_b   1.000
_cell.length_c   1.000
_cell.angle_alpha   90.00
_cell.angle_beta   90.00
_cell.angle_gamma   90.00
#
_symmetry.space_group_name_H-M   'P 1'
#
loop_
_entity.id
_entity.type
_entity.pdbx_description
1 polymer ?
#
loop_
_entity_poly.entity_id
_entity_poly.type
_entity_poly.pdbx_seq_one_letter_code
_entity_poly.pdbx_strand_id
1 'polypeptide(L)'
;MSRFDYSVLTWQVGALFRWEELRNAYMSDRYDGVYLRIASGARLANLEFLDDLPELKYVEVSGVTMDDSHAFKLEGLREVVLLTRCQVAVPSTPESTLEAVSVDNRSGLQHLSMLPALRLLQIWGFEGRSLADFSNSSALSRLKVEGTRQDVSLAGLESCGSLADVELLEMRVEGLRPLRGLSKLRRLWLIGDSSFTSANPLMLEDLSALDALEELRITYQGSVSSVEPLLNLPRLRDVRLGGTRIADGNLHPLAALAERAKVLGPDE
;
A
#
# COMPACT_ATOMS: atom_id res chain seq x y z
N MET A 1 -1.39 11.25 -4.52
CA MET A 1 -2.67 11.88 -4.20
C MET A 1 -2.89 11.67 -2.72
N SER A 2 -3.46 12.65 -2.08
CA SER A 2 -3.78 12.66 -0.67
C SER A 2 -5.17 13.26 -0.52
N ARG A 3 -5.88 12.91 0.55
CA ARG A 3 -7.13 13.55 0.95
C ARG A 3 -7.07 15.09 0.91
N PHE A 4 -5.90 15.69 1.14
CA PHE A 4 -5.68 17.14 1.09
C PHE A 4 -5.75 17.75 -0.32
N ASP A 5 -5.77 16.92 -1.37
CA ASP A 5 -5.94 17.36 -2.76
C ASP A 5 -7.42 17.64 -3.12
N TYR A 6 -8.36 17.37 -2.20
CA TYR A 6 -9.80 17.46 -2.42
C TYR A 6 -10.51 18.35 -1.37
N SER A 7 -11.65 18.90 -1.76
CA SER A 7 -12.60 19.52 -0.86
C SER A 7 -13.55 18.44 -0.33
N VAL A 8 -13.30 17.95 0.90
CA VAL A 8 -13.97 16.77 1.45
C VAL A 8 -15.02 17.12 2.50
N LEU A 9 -16.28 16.79 2.23
CA LEU A 9 -17.34 16.80 3.24
C LEU A 9 -17.21 15.59 4.16
N THR A 10 -16.98 15.82 5.45
CA THR A 10 -17.00 14.75 6.46
C THR A 10 -18.40 14.58 7.04
N TRP A 11 -18.90 13.35 7.04
CA TRP A 11 -20.26 13.02 7.49
C TRP A 11 -20.27 11.84 8.47
N GLN A 12 -21.05 11.95 9.54
CA GLN A 12 -21.28 10.84 10.47
C GLN A 12 -22.51 10.05 10.03
N VAL A 13 -22.35 8.75 9.82
CA VAL A 13 -23.42 7.84 9.45
C VAL A 13 -23.88 7.09 10.71
N GLY A 14 -25.06 7.49 11.21
CA GLY A 14 -25.75 6.82 12.32
C GLY A 14 -26.80 5.82 11.85
N ALA A 15 -27.55 5.24 12.80
CA ALA A 15 -28.59 4.24 12.51
C ALA A 15 -29.77 4.77 11.66
N LEU A 16 -30.02 6.09 11.70
CA LEU A 16 -31.09 6.76 10.95
C LEU A 16 -30.54 7.58 9.78
N PHE A 17 -29.44 7.13 9.17
CA PHE A 17 -28.80 7.84 8.06
C PHE A 17 -29.79 8.11 6.91
N ARG A 18 -29.84 9.36 6.47
CA ARG A 18 -30.63 9.85 5.34
C ARG A 18 -29.67 10.47 4.32
N TRP A 19 -29.58 9.86 3.15
CA TRP A 19 -28.60 10.27 2.13
C TRP A 19 -28.95 11.65 1.54
N GLU A 20 -30.23 12.06 1.57
CA GLU A 20 -30.67 13.36 1.09
C GLU A 20 -30.08 14.51 1.91
N GLU A 21 -29.88 14.32 3.21
CA GLU A 21 -29.24 15.31 4.09
C GLU A 21 -27.76 15.48 3.75
N LEU A 22 -27.06 14.36 3.54
CA LEU A 22 -25.68 14.36 3.06
C LEU A 22 -25.58 15.08 1.72
N ARG A 23 -26.45 14.75 0.76
CA ARG A 23 -26.46 15.38 -0.56
C ARG A 23 -26.70 16.88 -0.47
N ASN A 24 -27.69 17.33 0.31
CA ASN A 24 -27.95 18.76 0.46
C ASN A 24 -26.75 19.50 1.09
N ALA A 25 -26.07 18.89 2.06
CA ALA A 25 -24.85 19.45 2.62
C ALA A 25 -23.70 19.47 1.61
N TYR A 26 -23.54 18.40 0.81
CA TYR A 26 -22.55 18.34 -0.27
C TYR A 26 -22.77 19.45 -1.30
N MET A 27 -24.02 19.69 -1.69
CA MET A 27 -24.40 20.74 -2.66
C MET A 27 -24.36 22.16 -2.09
N SER A 28 -24.19 22.32 -0.77
CA SER A 28 -24.16 23.64 -0.13
C SER A 28 -22.82 24.35 -0.28
N ASP A 29 -21.77 23.63 -0.69
CA ASP A 29 -20.44 24.15 -0.97
C ASP A 29 -19.85 23.43 -2.20
N ARG A 30 -18.63 23.78 -2.60
CA ARG A 30 -17.89 23.15 -3.69
C ARG A 30 -17.08 21.96 -3.18
N TYR A 31 -17.77 20.95 -2.65
CA TYR A 31 -17.16 19.68 -2.33
C TYR A 31 -16.96 18.86 -3.61
N ASP A 32 -15.84 18.14 -3.67
CA ASP A 32 -15.55 17.13 -4.69
C ASP A 32 -15.10 15.80 -4.06
N GLY A 33 -15.32 15.66 -2.75
CA GLY A 33 -15.09 14.43 -2.01
C GLY A 33 -16.01 14.27 -0.81
N VAL A 34 -16.20 13.02 -0.39
CA VAL A 34 -16.92 12.68 0.85
C VAL A 34 -16.08 11.76 1.73
N TYR A 35 -16.20 11.96 3.04
CA TYR A 35 -15.70 11.04 4.04
C TYR A 35 -16.85 10.60 4.96
N LEU A 36 -17.27 9.34 4.82
CA LEU A 36 -18.35 8.73 5.58
C LEU A 36 -17.77 7.95 6.76
N ARG A 37 -18.08 8.42 7.98
CA ARG A 37 -17.72 7.75 9.23
C ARG A 37 -18.92 7.01 9.78
N ILE A 38 -18.94 5.70 9.62
CA ILE A 38 -20.02 4.85 10.10
C ILE A 38 -19.82 4.58 11.59
N ALA A 39 -20.79 5.02 12.39
CA ALA A 39 -20.77 4.88 13.84
C ALA A 39 -20.78 3.40 14.24
N SER A 40 -20.22 3.11 15.42
CA SER A 40 -20.30 1.76 15.99
C SER A 40 -21.76 1.29 16.10
N GLY A 41 -22.04 0.08 15.62
CA GLY A 41 -23.40 -0.49 15.58
C GLY A 41 -24.27 -0.02 14.41
N ALA A 42 -23.85 0.99 13.65
CA ALA A 42 -24.47 1.35 12.37
C ALA A 42 -23.83 0.57 11.21
N ARG A 43 -24.54 0.51 10.08
CA ARG A 43 -24.05 -0.06 8.83
C ARG A 43 -24.69 0.62 7.63
N LEU A 44 -23.95 0.74 6.53
CA LEU A 44 -24.50 1.10 5.23
C LEU A 44 -24.86 -0.17 4.45
N ALA A 45 -25.99 -0.14 3.75
CA ALA A 45 -26.38 -1.24 2.87
C ALA A 45 -25.53 -1.23 1.59
N ASN A 46 -25.45 -0.09 0.92
CA ASN A 46 -24.62 0.10 -0.26
C ASN A 46 -24.14 1.55 -0.40
N LEU A 47 -23.45 1.85 -1.50
CA LEU A 47 -22.96 3.20 -1.85
C LEU A 47 -23.60 3.76 -3.14
N GLU A 48 -24.76 3.27 -3.56
CA GLU A 48 -25.42 3.69 -4.82
C GLU A 48 -25.80 5.18 -4.82
N PHE A 49 -26.17 5.72 -3.66
CA PHE A 49 -26.53 7.14 -3.51
C PHE A 49 -25.41 8.12 -3.87
N LEU A 50 -24.17 7.65 -4.04
CA LEU A 50 -23.06 8.48 -4.48
C LEU A 50 -23.19 8.95 -5.95
N ASP A 51 -24.02 8.27 -6.76
CA ASP A 51 -24.34 8.72 -8.13
C ASP A 51 -24.95 10.13 -8.17
N ASP A 52 -25.61 10.53 -7.08
CA ASP A 52 -26.30 11.82 -6.98
C ASP A 52 -25.39 12.97 -6.51
N LEU A 53 -24.10 12.71 -6.31
CA LEU A 53 -23.09 13.69 -5.90
C LEU A 53 -22.27 14.14 -7.13
N PRO A 54 -22.51 15.36 -7.67
CA PRO A 54 -21.83 15.82 -8.87
C PRO A 54 -20.35 16.08 -8.62
N GLU A 55 -19.54 15.89 -9.66
CA GLU A 55 -18.09 16.14 -9.66
C GLU A 55 -17.30 15.38 -8.58
N LEU A 56 -17.86 14.29 -8.06
CA LEU A 56 -17.24 13.47 -7.02
C LEU A 56 -15.95 12.81 -7.53
N LYS A 57 -14.82 13.13 -6.90
CA LYS A 57 -13.49 12.60 -7.22
C LYS A 57 -12.88 11.76 -6.12
N TYR A 58 -13.35 11.93 -4.88
CA TYR A 58 -12.80 11.27 -3.69
C TYR A 58 -13.89 10.68 -2.81
N VAL A 59 -13.73 9.42 -2.43
CA VAL A 59 -14.63 8.75 -1.48
C VAL A 59 -13.79 8.04 -0.41
N GLU A 60 -14.01 8.39 0.85
CA GLU A 60 -13.51 7.65 2.01
C GLU A 60 -14.70 7.10 2.79
N VAL A 61 -14.69 5.81 3.12
CA VAL A 61 -15.70 5.17 3.96
C VAL A 61 -14.99 4.33 5.02
N SER A 62 -15.28 4.63 6.27
CA SER A 62 -14.76 3.88 7.42
C SER A 62 -15.92 3.31 8.24
N GLY A 63 -15.89 2.00 8.48
CA GLY A 63 -16.90 1.26 9.24
C GLY A 63 -17.82 0.41 8.35
N VAL A 64 -18.74 -0.35 8.96
CA VAL A 64 -19.41 -1.47 8.28
C VAL A 64 -20.25 -1.02 7.08
N THR A 65 -19.86 -1.45 5.88
CA THR A 65 -20.67 -1.33 4.65
C THR A 65 -20.89 -2.73 4.07
N MET A 66 -22.15 -3.10 3.82
CA MET A 66 -22.49 -4.44 3.35
C MET A 66 -22.01 -4.64 1.90
N ASP A 67 -22.19 -3.65 1.04
CA ASP A 67 -21.71 -3.64 -0.34
C ASP A 67 -21.14 -2.27 -0.74
N ASP A 68 -19.82 -2.16 -0.87
CA ASP A 68 -19.16 -0.94 -1.33
C ASP A 68 -18.72 -1.02 -2.80
N SER A 69 -19.12 -2.08 -3.52
CA SER A 69 -18.65 -2.35 -4.88
C SER A 69 -19.05 -1.28 -5.89
N HIS A 70 -20.12 -0.53 -5.60
CA HIS A 70 -20.56 0.59 -6.43
C HIS A 70 -19.50 1.69 -6.55
N ALA A 71 -18.69 1.92 -5.51
CA ALA A 71 -17.67 2.98 -5.54
C ALA A 71 -16.64 2.79 -6.66
N PHE A 72 -16.37 1.55 -7.08
CA PHE A 72 -15.42 1.25 -8.17
C PHE A 72 -15.95 1.63 -9.56
N LYS A 73 -17.27 1.81 -9.68
CA LYS A 73 -17.98 2.09 -10.94
C LYS A 73 -18.32 3.57 -11.13
N LEU A 74 -18.10 4.41 -10.11
CA LEU A 74 -18.43 5.84 -10.15
C LEU A 74 -17.60 6.55 -11.22
N GLU A 75 -18.27 7.18 -12.17
CA GLU A 75 -17.62 7.93 -13.23
C GLU A 75 -16.90 9.16 -12.67
N GLY A 76 -15.66 9.38 -13.11
CA GLY A 76 -14.86 10.53 -12.69
C GLY A 76 -14.21 10.38 -11.30
N LEU A 77 -14.52 9.30 -10.57
CA LEU A 77 -13.87 9.01 -9.29
C LEU A 77 -12.37 8.71 -9.52
N ARG A 78 -11.52 9.36 -8.72
CA ARG A 78 -10.06 9.28 -8.83
C ARG A 78 -9.43 8.53 -7.67
N GLU A 79 -10.03 8.61 -6.48
CA GLU A 79 -9.49 7.98 -5.29
C GLU A 79 -10.61 7.42 -4.41
N VAL A 80 -10.40 6.19 -3.95
CA VAL A 80 -11.31 5.50 -3.05
C VAL A 80 -10.53 4.90 -1.87
N VAL A 81 -11.05 5.12 -0.66
CA VAL A 81 -10.56 4.54 0.59
C VAL A 81 -11.72 3.80 1.26
N LEU A 82 -11.72 2.48 1.20
CA LEU A 82 -12.78 1.61 1.70
C LEU A 82 -12.25 0.73 2.81
N LEU A 83 -12.34 1.23 4.04
CA LEU A 83 -12.09 0.48 5.28
C LEU A 83 -13.43 0.07 5.89
N THR A 84 -14.16 -0.72 5.11
CA THR A 84 -15.59 -0.98 5.26
C THR A 84 -15.90 -2.32 5.90
N ARG A 85 -14.92 -3.22 6.03
CA ARG A 85 -15.11 -4.64 6.38
C ARG A 85 -16.03 -5.39 5.41
N CYS A 86 -16.27 -4.83 4.23
CA CYS A 86 -17.09 -5.43 3.19
C CYS A 86 -16.48 -6.76 2.73
N GLN A 87 -17.31 -7.77 2.52
CA GLN A 87 -16.90 -9.10 2.05
C GLN A 87 -17.27 -9.34 0.58
N VAL A 88 -18.00 -8.41 -0.05
CA VAL A 88 -18.29 -8.45 -1.48
C VAL A 88 -16.97 -8.32 -2.24
N ALA A 89 -16.79 -9.18 -3.25
CA ALA A 89 -15.59 -9.19 -4.06
C ALA A 89 -15.36 -7.82 -4.71
N VAL A 90 -14.11 -7.39 -4.79
CA VAL A 90 -13.74 -6.22 -5.59
C VAL A 90 -14.17 -6.49 -7.05
N PRO A 91 -15.00 -5.63 -7.67
CA PRO A 91 -15.51 -5.88 -9.00
C PRO A 91 -14.44 -5.64 -10.06
N SER A 92 -14.54 -6.35 -11.19
CA SER A 92 -13.76 -6.03 -12.38
C SER A 92 -14.35 -4.80 -13.08
N THR A 93 -13.58 -3.71 -13.13
CA THR A 93 -13.99 -2.40 -13.66
C THR A 93 -12.85 -1.76 -14.48
N PRO A 94 -12.42 -2.40 -15.59
CA PRO A 94 -11.31 -1.91 -16.40
C PRO A 94 -11.53 -0.49 -16.98
N GLU A 95 -12.78 -0.05 -17.07
CA GLU A 95 -13.19 1.29 -17.48
C GLU A 95 -13.02 2.38 -16.40
N SER A 96 -12.73 1.98 -15.16
CA SER A 96 -12.63 2.91 -14.02
C SER A 96 -11.45 3.88 -14.16
N THR A 97 -11.66 5.11 -13.69
CA THR A 97 -10.66 6.19 -13.69
C THR A 97 -9.83 6.26 -12.40
N LEU A 98 -9.98 5.28 -11.51
CA LEU A 98 -9.32 5.25 -10.21
C LEU A 98 -7.79 5.29 -10.36
N GLU A 99 -7.17 6.29 -9.75
CA GLU A 99 -5.73 6.49 -9.66
C GLU A 99 -5.16 6.01 -8.31
N ALA A 100 -6.00 5.98 -7.27
CA ALA A 100 -5.62 5.55 -5.93
C ALA A 100 -6.72 4.71 -5.26
N VAL A 101 -6.34 3.55 -4.71
CA VAL A 101 -7.26 2.62 -4.06
C VAL A 101 -6.66 2.18 -2.73
N SER A 102 -7.41 2.36 -1.63
CA SER A 102 -7.13 1.74 -0.34
C SER A 102 -8.31 0.86 0.06
N VAL A 103 -8.07 -0.42 0.35
CA VAL A 103 -9.14 -1.39 0.64
C VAL A 103 -8.74 -2.37 1.73
N ASP A 104 -9.73 -2.90 2.45
CA ASP A 104 -9.55 -4.12 3.25
C ASP A 104 -9.30 -5.35 2.36
N ASN A 105 -8.61 -6.35 2.91
CA ASN A 105 -8.42 -7.65 2.28
C ASN A 105 -9.75 -8.39 2.06
N ARG A 106 -9.95 -8.87 0.84
CA ARG A 106 -11.13 -9.62 0.40
C ARG A 106 -10.92 -10.26 -0.96
N SER A 107 -11.87 -11.07 -1.40
CA SER A 107 -11.85 -11.65 -2.74
C SER A 107 -11.88 -10.59 -3.84
N GLY A 108 -11.32 -10.89 -5.01
CA GLY A 108 -11.35 -10.01 -6.19
C GLY A 108 -10.24 -8.95 -6.26
N LEU A 109 -9.32 -8.88 -5.29
CA LEU A 109 -8.20 -7.91 -5.30
C LEU A 109 -7.38 -7.93 -6.60
N GLN A 110 -7.25 -9.09 -7.24
CA GLN A 110 -6.55 -9.23 -8.52
C GLN A 110 -7.15 -8.35 -9.64
N HIS A 111 -8.43 -7.99 -9.55
CA HIS A 111 -9.07 -7.09 -10.51
C HIS A 111 -8.50 -5.66 -10.45
N LEU A 112 -7.93 -5.24 -9.32
CA LEU A 112 -7.28 -3.92 -9.19
C LEU A 112 -6.08 -3.79 -10.12
N SER A 113 -5.43 -4.91 -10.49
CA SER A 113 -4.31 -4.91 -11.44
C SER A 113 -4.72 -4.55 -12.88
N MET A 114 -6.03 -4.58 -13.16
CA MET A 114 -6.60 -4.24 -14.47
C MET A 114 -6.97 -2.76 -14.60
N LEU A 115 -6.87 -2.00 -13.51
CA LEU A 115 -7.19 -0.58 -13.51
C LEU A 115 -6.09 0.21 -14.25
N PRO A 116 -6.38 0.81 -15.41
CA PRO A 116 -5.35 1.36 -16.29
C PRO A 116 -4.66 2.59 -15.69
N ALA A 117 -5.35 3.31 -14.81
CA ALA A 117 -4.87 4.53 -14.18
C ALA A 117 -4.31 4.32 -12.76
N LEU A 118 -4.29 3.10 -12.21
CA LEU A 118 -3.92 2.87 -10.82
C LEU A 118 -2.44 3.15 -10.55
N ARG A 119 -2.18 4.15 -9.70
CA ARG A 119 -0.83 4.62 -9.33
C ARG A 119 -0.49 4.36 -7.87
N LEU A 120 -1.50 4.25 -7.01
CA LEU A 120 -1.36 3.98 -5.58
C LEU A 120 -2.31 2.87 -5.17
N LEU A 121 -1.77 1.82 -4.57
CA LEU A 121 -2.53 0.73 -4.00
C LEU A 121 -2.17 0.55 -2.53
N GLN A 122 -3.20 0.51 -1.69
CA GLN A 122 -3.15 0.24 -0.26
C GLN A 122 -4.07 -0.93 0.08
N ILE A 123 -3.53 -1.94 0.74
CA ILE A 123 -4.30 -3.11 1.19
C ILE A 123 -4.09 -3.31 2.68
N TRP A 124 -5.19 -3.43 3.41
CA TRP A 124 -5.20 -3.61 4.86
C TRP A 124 -5.60 -5.04 5.24
N GLY A 125 -4.86 -5.64 6.17
CA GLY A 125 -5.11 -7.00 6.64
C GLY A 125 -4.96 -8.05 5.54
N PHE A 126 -4.03 -7.86 4.60
CA PHE A 126 -3.75 -8.78 3.51
C PHE A 126 -3.38 -10.16 4.04
N GLU A 127 -4.09 -11.20 3.58
CA GLU A 127 -3.85 -12.58 4.01
C GLU A 127 -3.16 -13.42 2.92
N GLY A 128 -2.94 -12.84 1.74
CA GLY A 128 -2.30 -13.53 0.62
C GLY A 128 -0.83 -13.85 0.89
N ARG A 129 -0.34 -14.88 0.20
CA ARG A 129 1.06 -15.37 0.27
C ARG A 129 1.93 -14.89 -0.89
N SER A 130 1.35 -14.19 -1.85
CA SER A 130 2.05 -13.71 -3.04
C SER A 130 1.41 -12.44 -3.55
N LEU A 131 2.22 -11.57 -4.15
CA LEU A 131 1.78 -10.35 -4.82
C LEU A 131 1.59 -10.54 -6.34
N ALA A 132 1.59 -11.78 -6.83
CA ALA A 132 1.50 -12.11 -8.25
C ALA A 132 0.22 -11.58 -8.92
N ASP A 133 -0.86 -11.44 -8.14
CA ASP A 133 -2.14 -10.88 -8.56
C ASP A 133 -2.02 -9.44 -9.07
N PHE A 134 -0.94 -8.72 -8.72
CA PHE A 134 -0.71 -7.34 -9.12
C PHE A 134 0.25 -7.18 -10.31
N SER A 135 0.65 -8.27 -10.97
CA SER A 135 1.63 -8.29 -12.06
C SER A 135 1.27 -7.46 -13.30
N ASN A 136 -0.01 -7.12 -13.50
CA ASN A 136 -0.46 -6.27 -14.61
C ASN A 136 -0.47 -4.76 -14.30
N SER A 137 -0.11 -4.37 -13.07
CA SER A 137 -0.22 -2.98 -12.60
C SER A 137 0.95 -2.09 -13.07
N SER A 138 1.16 -1.98 -14.38
CA SER A 138 2.33 -1.29 -14.97
C SER A 138 2.44 0.21 -14.63
N ALA A 139 1.32 0.86 -14.32
CA ALA A 139 1.26 2.26 -13.88
C ALA A 139 1.48 2.45 -12.37
N LEU A 140 1.47 1.35 -11.59
CA LEU A 140 1.56 1.38 -10.14
C LEU A 140 2.91 1.97 -9.72
N SER A 141 2.83 3.06 -8.95
CA SER A 141 3.99 3.81 -8.49
C SER A 141 4.22 3.70 -6.99
N ARG A 142 3.17 3.40 -6.23
CA ARG A 142 3.22 3.22 -4.78
C ARG A 142 2.40 2.01 -4.39
N LEU A 143 3.00 1.11 -3.65
CA LEU A 143 2.35 -0.06 -3.10
C LEU A 143 2.55 -0.06 -1.59
N LYS A 144 1.46 -0.10 -0.84
CA LYS A 144 1.49 -0.37 0.59
C LYS A 144 0.59 -1.55 0.91
N VAL A 145 1.13 -2.54 1.59
CA VAL A 145 0.37 -3.73 2.00
C VAL A 145 0.66 -3.99 3.46
N GLU A 146 -0.38 -4.00 4.26
CA GLU A 146 -0.35 -4.41 5.66
C GLU A 146 -0.93 -5.82 5.76
N GLY A 147 -0.13 -6.76 6.23
CA GLY A 147 -0.51 -8.15 6.37
C GLY A 147 -1.08 -8.50 7.74
N THR A 148 -1.03 -9.79 8.05
CA THR A 148 -1.50 -10.41 9.29
C THR A 148 -0.43 -11.38 9.84
N ARG A 149 0.84 -10.97 9.80
CA ARG A 149 2.01 -11.74 10.28
C ARG A 149 2.29 -13.03 9.51
N GLN A 150 2.40 -12.90 8.20
CA GLN A 150 2.70 -14.01 7.30
C GLN A 150 3.95 -13.79 6.45
N ASP A 151 4.41 -14.89 5.86
CA ASP A 151 5.38 -14.86 4.77
C ASP A 151 4.70 -14.50 3.45
N VAL A 152 5.36 -13.64 2.66
CA VAL A 152 4.87 -13.19 1.37
C VAL A 152 5.97 -13.24 0.30
N SER A 153 5.62 -13.79 -0.86
CA SER A 153 6.42 -13.71 -2.07
C SER A 153 6.17 -12.38 -2.80
N LEU A 154 7.25 -11.73 -3.22
CA LEU A 154 7.19 -10.50 -4.02
C LEU A 154 6.96 -10.76 -5.52
N ALA A 155 6.75 -12.01 -5.92
CA ALA A 155 6.53 -12.37 -7.32
C ALA A 155 5.40 -11.53 -7.94
N GLY A 156 5.57 -11.17 -9.21
CA GLY A 156 4.70 -10.26 -9.95
C GLY A 156 5.13 -8.80 -9.90
N LEU A 157 5.84 -8.36 -8.84
CA LEU A 157 6.32 -6.97 -8.76
C LEU A 157 7.36 -6.66 -9.83
N GLU A 158 8.06 -7.64 -10.38
CA GLU A 158 9.04 -7.45 -11.47
C GLU A 158 8.45 -6.80 -12.72
N SER A 159 7.13 -6.91 -12.92
CA SER A 159 6.40 -6.30 -14.03
C SER A 159 5.95 -4.86 -13.74
N CYS A 160 6.00 -4.42 -12.47
CA CYS A 160 5.55 -3.11 -12.03
C CYS A 160 6.67 -2.06 -12.13
N GLY A 161 7.23 -1.87 -13.34
CA GLY A 161 8.41 -1.03 -13.59
C GLY A 161 8.26 0.47 -13.27
N SER A 162 7.07 0.92 -12.86
CA SER A 162 6.81 2.28 -12.38
C SER A 162 6.92 2.45 -10.85
N LEU A 163 7.08 1.36 -10.10
CA LEU A 163 7.16 1.39 -8.64
C LEU A 163 8.31 2.27 -8.17
N ALA A 164 7.98 3.23 -7.32
CA ALA A 164 8.88 4.17 -6.68
C ALA A 164 8.87 4.04 -5.16
N ASP A 165 7.76 3.54 -4.58
CA ASP A 165 7.59 3.37 -3.14
C ASP A 165 6.91 2.02 -2.87
N VAL A 166 7.57 1.16 -2.09
CA VAL A 166 7.03 -0.12 -1.64
C VAL A 166 7.13 -0.19 -0.12
N GLU A 167 6.00 -0.37 0.54
CA GLU A 167 5.88 -0.53 1.99
C GLU A 167 5.11 -1.81 2.32
N LEU A 168 5.77 -2.79 2.91
CA LEU A 168 5.17 -4.02 3.41
C LEU A 168 5.25 -4.03 4.93
N LEU A 169 4.09 -4.08 5.59
CA LEU A 169 3.94 -4.04 7.03
C LEU A 169 3.39 -5.36 7.55
N GLU A 170 3.84 -5.78 8.74
CA GLU A 170 3.43 -7.01 9.41
C GLU A 170 3.58 -8.26 8.53
N MET A 171 4.59 -8.29 7.67
CA MET A 171 4.87 -9.41 6.78
C MET A 171 6.36 -9.68 6.71
N ARG A 172 6.72 -10.93 6.47
CA ARG A 172 8.09 -11.34 6.14
C ARG A 172 8.18 -11.61 4.65
N VAL A 173 9.18 -11.05 3.97
CA VAL A 173 9.40 -11.39 2.56
C VAL A 173 10.25 -12.65 2.42
N GLU A 174 9.94 -13.48 1.42
CA GLU A 174 10.70 -14.70 1.14
C GLU A 174 12.03 -14.43 0.41
N GLY A 175 12.11 -13.32 -0.31
CA GLY A 175 13.28 -12.92 -1.09
C GLY A 175 13.05 -11.62 -1.85
N LEU A 176 14.14 -11.05 -2.39
CA LEU A 176 14.14 -9.71 -3.00
C LEU A 176 14.28 -9.73 -4.52
N ARG A 177 14.54 -10.90 -5.13
CA ARG A 177 14.75 -11.07 -6.57
C ARG A 177 13.72 -10.36 -7.47
N PRO A 178 12.40 -10.36 -7.18
CA PRO A 178 11.42 -9.62 -7.97
C PRO A 178 11.68 -8.11 -8.08
N LEU A 179 12.43 -7.53 -7.14
CA LEU A 179 12.72 -6.10 -7.11
C LEU A 179 13.90 -5.70 -7.99
N ARG A 180 14.75 -6.64 -8.44
CA ARG A 180 16.05 -6.37 -9.09
C ARG A 180 15.98 -5.42 -10.30
N GLY A 181 14.87 -5.43 -11.03
CA GLY A 181 14.68 -4.60 -12.23
C GLY A 181 13.95 -3.26 -11.99
N LEU A 182 13.55 -2.95 -10.75
CA LEU A 182 12.73 -1.78 -10.43
C LEU A 182 13.56 -0.51 -10.32
N SER A 183 14.19 -0.11 -11.41
CA SER A 183 15.11 1.04 -11.52
C SER A 183 14.56 2.39 -11.02
N LYS A 184 13.24 2.52 -10.84
CA LYS A 184 12.58 3.71 -10.29
C LYS A 184 12.33 3.64 -8.78
N LEU A 185 12.61 2.51 -8.13
CA LEU A 185 12.34 2.31 -6.71
C LEU A 185 13.22 3.26 -5.87
N ARG A 186 12.59 4.15 -5.13
CA ARG A 186 13.23 5.14 -4.26
C ARG A 186 13.12 4.79 -2.79
N ARG A 187 12.03 4.13 -2.40
CA ARG A 187 11.78 3.68 -1.03
C ARG A 187 11.38 2.21 -1.01
N LEU A 188 12.05 1.44 -0.15
CA LEU A 188 11.70 0.06 0.17
C LEU A 188 11.65 -0.13 1.68
N TRP A 189 10.46 -0.30 2.21
CA TRP A 189 10.21 -0.58 3.62
C TRP A 189 9.61 -1.97 3.77
N LEU A 190 10.34 -2.84 4.47
CA LEU A 190 9.96 -4.21 4.79
C LEU A 190 9.96 -4.33 6.31
N ILE A 191 8.78 -4.23 6.90
CA ILE A 191 8.60 -4.16 8.35
C ILE A 191 7.83 -5.41 8.78
N GLY A 192 8.54 -6.32 9.43
CA GLY A 192 7.98 -7.56 9.95
C GLY A 192 7.60 -7.46 11.41
N ASP A 193 7.30 -8.62 11.98
CA ASP A 193 7.01 -8.82 13.40
C ASP A 193 8.23 -9.41 14.11
N SER A 194 8.49 -8.98 15.34
CA SER A 194 9.63 -9.43 16.15
C SER A 194 9.67 -10.95 16.42
N SER A 195 8.55 -11.65 16.25
CA SER A 195 8.45 -13.10 16.37
C SER A 195 8.98 -13.87 15.16
N PHE A 196 9.29 -13.20 14.04
CA PHE A 196 9.80 -13.87 12.85
C PHE A 196 11.23 -14.41 13.06
N THR A 197 11.33 -15.75 13.07
CA THR A 197 12.60 -16.51 13.19
C THR A 197 12.93 -17.19 11.87
N SER A 198 13.24 -16.41 10.83
CA SER A 198 13.54 -16.97 9.50
C SER A 198 14.77 -17.88 9.51
N ALA A 199 14.68 -19.00 8.78
CA ALA A 199 15.81 -19.89 8.50
C ALA A 199 16.71 -19.38 7.34
N ASN A 200 16.16 -18.59 6.41
CA ASN A 200 16.87 -18.13 5.23
C ASN A 200 17.12 -16.61 5.30
N PRO A 201 18.38 -16.16 5.16
CA PRO A 201 18.69 -14.74 5.07
C PRO A 201 18.17 -14.12 3.77
N LEU A 202 17.81 -12.84 3.80
CA LEU A 202 17.57 -12.05 2.59
C LEU A 202 18.90 -11.71 1.91
N MET A 203 18.92 -11.79 0.57
CA MET A 203 20.10 -11.50 -0.25
C MET A 203 20.01 -10.06 -0.76
N LEU A 204 20.80 -9.14 -0.19
CA LEU A 204 20.78 -7.72 -0.60
C LEU A 204 21.44 -7.47 -1.97
N GLU A 205 22.13 -8.47 -2.53
CA GLU A 205 22.66 -8.45 -3.90
C GLU A 205 21.56 -8.21 -4.95
N ASP A 206 20.33 -8.66 -4.68
CA ASP A 206 19.17 -8.42 -5.53
C ASP A 206 18.80 -6.92 -5.64
N LEU A 207 19.24 -6.09 -4.69
CA LEU A 207 19.00 -4.64 -4.70
C LEU A 207 20.11 -3.86 -5.42
N SER A 208 21.25 -4.48 -5.75
CA SER A 208 22.49 -3.79 -6.17
C SER A 208 22.37 -2.89 -7.40
N ALA A 209 21.35 -3.08 -8.25
CA ALA A 209 21.10 -2.29 -9.45
C ALA A 209 20.03 -1.19 -9.26
N LEU A 210 19.55 -0.97 -8.03
CA LEU A 210 18.53 0.03 -7.71
C LEU A 210 19.15 1.41 -7.49
N ASP A 211 19.69 2.00 -8.56
CA ASP A 211 20.41 3.29 -8.51
C ASP A 211 19.57 4.47 -7.97
N ALA A 212 18.24 4.35 -8.03
CA ALA A 212 17.31 5.33 -7.50
C ALA A 212 16.98 5.15 -6.00
N LEU A 213 17.40 4.05 -5.37
CA LEU A 213 17.01 3.74 -3.98
C LEU A 213 17.65 4.74 -3.01
N GLU A 214 16.80 5.47 -2.31
CA GLU A 214 17.17 6.51 -1.33
C GLU A 214 16.95 6.02 0.11
N GLU A 215 15.91 5.22 0.34
CA GLU A 215 15.48 4.81 1.68
C GLU A 215 15.26 3.29 1.72
N LEU A 216 16.04 2.60 2.56
CA LEU A 216 15.91 1.18 2.81
C LEU A 216 15.61 0.93 4.29
N ARG A 217 14.49 0.28 4.57
CA ARG A 217 14.15 -0.19 5.91
C ARG A 217 13.85 -1.68 5.87
N ILE A 218 14.62 -2.46 6.61
CA ILE A 218 14.43 -3.89 6.80
C ILE A 218 14.38 -4.14 8.30
N THR A 219 13.17 -4.21 8.85
CA THR A 219 12.95 -4.34 10.30
C THR A 219 12.28 -5.68 10.58
N TYR A 220 12.81 -6.44 11.54
CA TYR A 220 12.29 -7.76 11.92
C TYR A 220 12.03 -8.72 10.74
N GLN A 221 12.93 -8.78 9.77
CA GLN A 221 12.83 -9.73 8.64
C GLN A 221 13.59 -11.05 8.90
N GLY A 222 14.03 -11.28 10.14
CA GLY A 222 14.90 -12.39 10.51
C GLY A 222 16.37 -12.03 10.28
N SER A 223 16.94 -12.41 9.13
CA SER A 223 18.34 -12.13 8.82
C SER A 223 18.55 -11.65 7.38
N VAL A 224 19.65 -10.93 7.16
CA VAL A 224 20.22 -10.62 5.83
C VAL A 224 21.58 -11.31 5.73
N SER A 225 21.96 -11.76 4.54
CA SER A 225 23.23 -12.49 4.35
C SER A 225 24.45 -11.61 4.61
N SER A 226 24.49 -10.46 3.93
CA SER A 226 25.51 -9.43 4.04
C SER A 226 24.91 -8.05 3.73
N VAL A 227 25.55 -7.01 4.25
CA VAL A 227 25.23 -5.60 4.00
C VAL A 227 26.21 -4.92 3.04
N GLU A 228 27.25 -5.62 2.59
CA GLU A 228 28.20 -5.13 1.60
C GLU A 228 27.55 -4.58 0.31
N PRO A 229 26.50 -5.22 -0.26
CA PRO A 229 25.86 -4.71 -1.48
C PRO A 229 25.27 -3.29 -1.36
N LEU A 230 24.98 -2.81 -0.15
CA LEU A 230 24.44 -1.47 0.08
C LEU A 230 25.43 -0.37 -0.31
N LEU A 231 26.73 -0.68 -0.31
CA LEU A 231 27.77 0.27 -0.72
C LEU A 231 27.67 0.63 -2.21
N ASN A 232 27.08 -0.24 -3.03
CA ASN A 232 26.90 -0.03 -4.47
C ASN A 232 25.73 0.89 -4.80
N LEU A 233 24.91 1.28 -3.81
CA LEU A 233 23.73 2.12 -4.03
C LEU A 233 24.13 3.61 -3.91
N PRO A 234 24.18 4.36 -5.04
CA PRO A 234 24.78 5.68 -5.05
C PRO A 234 23.90 6.76 -4.40
N ARG A 235 22.58 6.53 -4.31
CA ARG A 235 21.61 7.49 -3.76
C ARG A 235 21.09 7.15 -2.38
N LEU A 236 21.54 6.03 -1.81
CA LEU A 236 21.07 5.54 -0.52
C LEU A 236 21.48 6.51 0.59
N ARG A 237 20.50 7.03 1.33
CA ARG A 237 20.67 8.10 2.32
C ARG A 237 20.02 7.81 3.68
N ASP A 238 19.10 6.85 3.75
CA ASP A 238 18.51 6.37 5.02
C ASP A 238 18.47 4.84 4.98
N VAL A 239 19.16 4.20 5.93
CA VAL A 239 19.21 2.75 6.10
C VAL A 239 18.82 2.41 7.53
N ARG A 240 17.85 1.52 7.69
CA ARG A 240 17.41 1.05 9.01
C ARG A 240 17.28 -0.46 9.00
N LEU A 241 18.02 -1.12 9.88
CA LEU A 241 18.10 -2.59 9.96
C LEU A 241 17.63 -3.17 11.30
N GLY A 242 16.96 -2.36 12.13
CA GLY A 242 16.59 -2.74 13.50
C GLY A 242 15.90 -4.09 13.61
N GLY A 243 16.36 -4.93 14.55
CA GLY A 243 15.81 -6.27 14.76
C GLY A 243 16.05 -7.26 13.63
N THR A 244 16.99 -6.97 12.72
CA THR A 244 17.40 -7.88 11.63
C THR A 244 18.85 -8.32 11.84
N ARG A 245 19.13 -9.62 11.89
CA ARG A 245 20.49 -10.15 12.06
C ARG A 245 21.31 -10.03 10.78
N ILE A 246 22.55 -9.56 10.88
CA ILE A 246 23.53 -9.64 9.77
C ILE A 246 24.28 -10.96 9.88
N ALA A 247 24.06 -11.88 8.93
CA ALA A 247 24.47 -13.28 9.06
C ALA A 247 25.99 -13.49 8.97
N ASP A 248 26.70 -12.72 8.16
CA ASP A 248 28.16 -12.75 8.05
C ASP A 248 28.89 -12.04 9.22
N GLY A 249 28.14 -11.32 10.06
CA GLY A 249 28.67 -10.54 11.19
C GLY A 249 29.50 -9.31 10.79
N ASN A 250 29.58 -8.96 9.51
CA ASN A 250 30.42 -7.86 9.04
C ASN A 250 29.64 -6.54 9.01
N LEU A 251 29.88 -5.69 10.02
CA LEU A 251 29.26 -4.37 10.13
C LEU A 251 30.10 -3.24 9.51
N HIS A 252 31.31 -3.51 9.00
CA HIS A 252 32.15 -2.48 8.36
C HIS A 252 31.45 -1.73 7.21
N PRO A 253 30.64 -2.39 6.34
CA PRO A 253 29.91 -1.67 5.30
C PRO A 253 28.93 -0.62 5.84
N LEU A 254 28.31 -0.88 7.01
CA LEU A 254 27.41 0.10 7.64
C LEU A 254 28.17 1.31 8.16
N ALA A 255 29.36 1.11 8.74
CA ALA A 255 30.22 2.21 9.18
C ALA A 255 30.69 3.08 8.01
N ALA A 256 31.10 2.46 6.89
CA ALA A 256 31.46 3.19 5.67
C ALA A 256 30.26 3.92 5.04
N LEU A 257 29.06 3.33 5.10
CA LEU A 257 27.84 3.96 4.60
C LEU A 257 27.41 5.17 5.46
N ALA A 258 27.66 5.12 6.77
CA ALA A 258 27.34 6.21 7.69
C ALA A 258 28.07 7.53 7.39
N GLU A 259 29.14 7.50 6.57
CA GLU A 259 29.82 8.71 6.08
C GLU A 259 28.95 9.53 5.11
N ARG A 260 27.94 8.92 4.48
CA ARG A 260 27.07 9.56 3.47
C ARG A 260 25.57 9.36 3.66
N ALA A 261 25.16 8.53 4.62
CA ALA A 261 23.77 8.18 4.88
C ALA A 261 23.48 8.14 6.38
N LYS A 262 22.21 8.35 6.75
CA LYS A 262 21.72 7.99 8.07
C LYS A 262 21.62 6.48 8.18
N VAL A 263 22.33 5.88 9.11
CA VAL A 263 22.32 4.43 9.35
C VAL A 263 21.83 4.18 10.77
N LEU A 264 20.81 3.33 10.90
CA LEU A 264 20.38 2.70 12.15
C LEU A 264 20.63 1.20 12.04
N GLY A 265 21.51 0.69 12.89
CA GLY A 265 22.00 -0.68 12.86
C GLY A 265 20.96 -1.72 13.28
N PRO A 266 21.38 -3.00 13.40
CA PRO A 266 20.50 -4.07 13.85
C PRO A 266 20.12 -3.97 15.34
N ASP A 267 20.95 -3.31 16.15
CA ASP A 267 20.82 -3.19 17.61
C ASP A 267 20.24 -1.83 18.09
N GLU A 268 19.86 -0.95 17.15
CA GLU A 268 19.30 0.39 17.38
C GLU A 268 17.83 0.51 16.96
#